data_AF-A0A963VNG5-F1
#
_entry.id   AF-A0A963VNG5-F1
#
_cell.length_a   1.000
_cell.length_b   1.000
_cell.length_c   1.000
_cell.angle_alpha   90.00
_cell.angle_beta   90.00
_cell.angle_gamma   90.00
#
_symmetry.space_group_name_H-M   'P 1'
#
loop_
_entity.id
_entity.type
_entity.pdbx_description
1 polymer ?
#
loop_
_entity_poly.entity_id
_entity_poly.type
_entity_poly.pdbx_seq_one_letter_code
_entity_poly.pdbx_strand_id
1 'polypeptide(L)'
;MPRHLNDIATTIVAVVEAETTALQTAQLMRRHHVGALVVVDAHEKTRPIGIVTDRDLVLAVMAEGLDPAVFTASDIMSGELVVARASLELQDGVALMHERKVRRLV
;
A
#
# COMPACT_ATOMS: atom_id res chain seq x y z
N MET A 1 -17.14 20.87 5.78
CA MET A 1 -16.98 19.64 4.99
C MET A 1 -15.56 19.59 4.48
N PRO A 2 -14.91 18.41 4.50
CA PRO A 2 -13.57 18.26 3.92
C PRO A 2 -13.59 18.65 2.45
N ARG A 3 -12.60 19.42 2.02
CA ARG A 3 -12.48 19.94 0.65
C ARG A 3 -11.30 19.32 -0.10
N HIS A 4 -10.22 19.03 0.62
CA HIS A 4 -9.00 18.46 0.05
C HIS A 4 -8.72 17.08 0.63
N LEU A 5 -7.87 16.31 -0.04
CA LEU A 5 -7.49 14.97 0.42
C LEU A 5 -6.89 14.98 1.83
N ASN A 6 -6.05 15.95 2.16
CA ASN A 6 -5.42 16.06 3.48
C ASN A 6 -6.41 16.26 4.64
N ASP A 7 -7.65 16.67 4.38
CA ASP A 7 -8.68 16.81 5.40
C ASP A 7 -9.18 15.43 5.90
N ILE A 8 -8.96 14.36 5.12
CA ILE A 8 -9.42 12.99 5.44
C ILE A 8 -8.36 11.91 5.27
N ALA A 9 -7.22 12.22 4.65
CA ALA A 9 -6.17 11.26 4.37
C ALA A 9 -5.54 10.74 5.67
N THR A 10 -5.14 9.47 5.64
CA THR A 10 -4.32 8.91 6.71
C THR A 10 -2.91 9.48 6.61
N THR A 11 -2.48 10.24 7.61
CA THR A 11 -1.18 10.94 7.63
C THR A 11 -0.04 10.09 8.17
N ILE A 12 -0.35 9.07 8.97
CA ILE A 12 0.61 8.09 9.49
C ILE A 12 0.29 6.75 8.86
N VAL A 13 1.10 6.36 7.87
CA VAL A 13 0.97 5.08 7.17
C VAL A 13 2.02 4.10 7.67
N ALA A 14 1.63 2.83 7.82
CA ALA A 14 2.58 1.77 8.08
C ALA A 14 3.29 1.40 6.77
N VAL A 15 4.61 1.25 6.84
CA VAL A 15 5.49 1.04 5.68
C VAL A 15 6.35 -0.20 5.87
N VAL A 16 6.80 -0.77 4.76
CA VAL A 16 7.78 -1.88 4.71
C VAL A 16 8.82 -1.63 3.63
N GLU A 17 9.98 -2.24 3.76
CA GLU A 17 11.00 -2.25 2.72
C GLU A 17 10.73 -3.40 1.74
N ALA A 18 11.19 -3.27 0.49
CA ALA A 18 10.96 -4.24 -0.60
C ALA A 18 11.30 -5.69 -0.23
N GLU A 19 12.37 -5.89 0.54
CA GLU A 19 12.88 -7.21 0.95
C GLU A 19 12.16 -7.80 2.19
N THR A 20 11.20 -7.08 2.76
CA THR A 20 10.42 -7.57 3.90
C THR A 20 9.62 -8.79 3.47
N THR A 21 9.73 -9.91 4.19
CA THR A 21 9.00 -11.14 3.83
C THR A 21 7.48 -10.95 3.84
N ALA A 22 6.75 -11.74 3.05
CA ALA A 22 5.29 -11.77 3.07
C ALA A 22 4.75 -12.11 4.46
N LEU A 23 5.44 -12.98 5.21
CA LEU A 23 5.13 -13.31 6.59
C LEU A 23 5.24 -12.08 7.51
N GLN A 24 6.36 -11.35 7.47
CA GLN A 24 6.54 -10.13 8.26
C GLN A 24 5.55 -9.04 7.86
N THR A 25 5.26 -8.92 6.57
CA THR A 25 4.24 -8.02 6.03
C THR A 25 2.87 -8.31 6.66
N ALA A 26 2.44 -9.57 6.69
CA ALA A 26 1.18 -9.98 7.33
C ALA A 26 1.19 -9.72 8.85
N GLN A 27 2.31 -9.96 9.52
CA GLN A 27 2.46 -9.69 10.95
C GLN A 27 2.37 -8.20 11.27
N LEU A 28 2.95 -7.33 10.42
CA LEU A 28 2.85 -5.87 10.55
C LEU A 28 1.42 -5.39 10.30
N MET A 29 0.74 -5.91 9.28
CA MET A 29 -0.68 -5.65 9.04
C MET A 29 -1.52 -5.97 10.28
N ARG A 30 -1.31 -7.15 10.89
CA ARG A 30 -1.99 -7.55 12.13
C ARG A 30 -1.63 -6.65 13.31
N ARG A 31 -0.35 -6.34 13.51
CA ARG A 31 0.14 -5.51 14.62
C ARG A 31 -0.46 -4.11 14.56
N HIS A 32 -0.45 -3.50 13.38
CA HIS A 32 -0.91 -2.14 13.16
C HIS A 32 -2.41 -2.03 12.87
N HIS A 33 -3.11 -3.16 12.76
CA HIS A 33 -4.54 -3.23 12.42
C HIS A 33 -4.84 -2.52 11.08
N VAL A 34 -4.02 -2.78 10.06
CA VAL A 34 -4.15 -2.21 8.71
C VAL A 34 -4.20 -3.30 7.66
N GLY A 35 -4.95 -3.08 6.58
CA GLY A 35 -5.03 -4.00 5.44
C GLY A 35 -4.14 -3.64 4.25
N ALA A 36 -3.28 -2.63 4.41
CA ALA A 36 -2.33 -2.20 3.38
C ALA A 36 -1.06 -1.62 4.01
N LEU A 37 0.08 -1.87 3.39
CA LEU A 37 1.38 -1.31 3.73
C LEU A 37 1.98 -0.68 2.49
N VAL A 38 2.52 0.53 2.63
CA VAL A 38 3.26 1.18 1.55
C VAL A 38 4.66 0.59 1.52
N VAL A 39 5.10 0.11 0.36
CA VAL A 39 6.47 -0.34 0.15
C VAL A 39 7.32 0.87 -0.18
N VAL A 40 8.39 1.08 0.56
CA VAL A 40 9.29 2.23 0.41
C VAL A 40 10.69 1.78 0.00
N ASP A 41 11.43 2.71 -0.61
CA ASP A 41 12.83 2.49 -0.93
C ASP A 41 13.68 2.29 0.35
N ALA A 42 14.61 1.33 0.31
CA ALA A 42 15.46 1.00 1.45
C ALA A 42 16.44 2.12 1.83
N HIS A 43 16.85 2.93 0.86
CA HIS A 43 17.75 4.08 1.04
C HIS A 43 16.96 5.37 1.32
N GLU A 44 15.71 5.46 0.85
CA GLU A 44 14.84 6.62 1.04
C GLU A 44 13.44 6.23 1.51
N LYS A 45 13.23 6.14 2.83
CA LYS A 45 11.95 5.73 3.44
C LYS A 45 10.76 6.62 3.11
N THR A 46 10.99 7.82 2.61
CA THR A 46 9.95 8.77 2.16
C THR A 46 9.55 8.56 0.69
N ARG A 47 10.24 7.68 -0.04
CA ARG A 47 9.97 7.38 -1.44
C ARG A 47 9.13 6.11 -1.55
N PRO A 48 7.82 6.22 -1.79
CA PRO A 48 6.98 5.05 -2.01
C PRO A 48 7.30 4.44 -3.38
N ILE A 49 7.47 3.12 -3.43
CA ILE A 49 7.80 2.35 -4.64
C ILE A 49 6.75 1.28 -4.95
N GLY A 50 5.84 1.00 -4.02
CA GLY A 50 4.71 0.11 -4.24
C GLY A 50 3.75 0.07 -3.06
N ILE A 51 2.73 -0.77 -3.17
CA ILE A 51 1.77 -1.05 -2.10
C ILE A 51 1.45 -2.53 -2.07
N VAL A 52 1.35 -3.10 -0.87
CA VAL A 52 0.90 -4.47 -0.65
C VAL A 52 -0.33 -4.47 0.24
N THR A 53 -1.32 -5.27 -0.11
CA THR A 53 -2.60 -5.41 0.58
C THR A 53 -2.81 -6.83 1.11
N ASP A 54 -3.74 -6.99 2.05
CA ASP A 54 -4.22 -8.29 2.52
C ASP A 54 -4.65 -9.22 1.36
N ARG A 55 -5.30 -8.66 0.34
CA ARG A 55 -5.68 -9.37 -0.88
C ARG A 55 -4.47 -9.89 -1.64
N ASP A 56 -3.37 -9.14 -1.71
CA ASP A 56 -2.17 -9.57 -2.42
C ASP A 56 -1.52 -10.74 -1.69
N LEU A 57 -1.46 -10.72 -0.36
CA LEU A 57 -1.01 -11.86 0.44
C LEU A 57 -1.87 -13.11 0.18
N VAL A 58 -3.19 -12.95 0.15
CA VAL A 58 -4.11 -14.07 -0.09
C VAL A 58 -3.94 -14.63 -1.49
N LEU A 59 -3.90 -13.78 -2.52
CA LEU A 59 -3.90 -14.23 -3.91
C LEU A 59 -2.52 -14.68 -4.39
N ALA A 60 -1.46 -13.97 -4.05
CA ALA A 60 -0.12 -14.24 -4.57
C ALA A 60 0.64 -15.27 -3.75
N VAL A 61 0.30 -15.48 -2.46
CA VAL A 61 1.04 -16.39 -1.57
C VAL A 61 0.16 -17.54 -1.10
N MET A 62 -0.97 -17.24 -0.43
CA MET A 62 -1.77 -18.29 0.21
C MET A 62 -2.49 -19.19 -0.81
N ALA A 63 -3.09 -18.60 -1.84
CA ALA A 63 -3.82 -19.34 -2.87
C ALA A 63 -2.89 -20.24 -3.69
N GLU A 64 -1.64 -19.83 -3.88
CA GLU A 64 -0.60 -20.58 -4.58
C GLU A 64 0.11 -21.63 -3.70
N GLY A 65 -0.17 -21.65 -2.38
CA GLY A 65 0.45 -22.58 -1.44
C GLY A 65 1.96 -22.32 -1.21
N LEU A 66 2.39 -21.08 -1.40
CA LEU A 66 3.80 -20.68 -1.29
C LEU A 66 4.21 -20.43 0.18
N ASP A 67 5.49 -20.62 0.49
CA ASP A 67 6.03 -20.30 1.82
C ASP A 67 6.17 -18.78 2.00
N PRO A 68 5.38 -18.14 2.90
CA PRO A 68 5.42 -16.69 3.10
C PRO A 68 6.75 -16.19 3.70
N ALA A 69 7.63 -17.07 4.19
CA ALA A 69 8.95 -16.69 4.66
C ALA A 69 9.98 -16.57 3.52
N VAL A 70 9.69 -17.09 2.33
CA VAL A 70 10.58 -17.06 1.15
C VAL A 70 10.30 -15.86 0.25
N PHE A 71 9.02 -15.52 0.06
CA PHE A 71 8.60 -14.40 -0.79
C PHE A 71 8.61 -13.07 -0.03
N THR A 72 8.88 -11.99 -0.74
CA THR A 72 9.05 -10.63 -0.21
C THR A 72 7.89 -9.72 -0.61
N ALA A 73 7.84 -8.52 -0.04
CA ALA A 73 6.89 -7.48 -0.42
C ALA A 73 7.07 -7.10 -1.90
N SER A 74 8.29 -7.07 -2.42
CA SER A 74 8.57 -6.76 -3.83
C SER A 74 7.99 -7.79 -4.80
N ASP A 75 7.91 -9.06 -4.40
CA ASP A 75 7.36 -10.14 -5.22
C ASP A 75 5.84 -10.03 -5.39
N ILE A 76 5.14 -9.39 -4.45
CA ILE A 76 3.66 -9.37 -4.38
C ILE A 76 3.04 -7.98 -4.45
N MET A 77 3.83 -6.90 -4.37
CA MET A 77 3.32 -5.54 -4.40
C MET A 77 2.82 -5.11 -5.79
N SER A 78 1.91 -4.14 -5.80
CA SER A 78 1.65 -3.34 -7.00
C SER A 78 2.62 -2.16 -7.06
N GLY A 79 3.44 -2.09 -8.12
CA GLY A 79 4.42 -1.01 -8.33
C GLY A 79 3.87 0.25 -9.03
N GLU A 80 2.74 0.15 -9.75
CA GLU A 80 2.10 1.31 -10.37
C GLU A 80 1.25 2.09 -9.37
N LEU A 81 1.92 2.86 -8.51
CA LEU A 81 1.24 3.73 -7.57
C LEU A 81 0.49 4.85 -8.27
N VAL A 82 -0.76 5.05 -7.86
CA VAL A 82 -1.51 6.26 -8.20
C VAL A 82 -1.28 7.26 -7.09
N VAL A 83 -0.43 8.24 -7.36
CA VAL A 83 -0.02 9.26 -6.39
C VAL A 83 -0.87 10.51 -6.54
N ALA A 84 -1.31 11.08 -5.42
CA ALA A 84 -2.06 12.34 -5.42
C ALA A 84 -1.46 13.36 -4.46
N ARG A 85 -1.51 14.64 -4.85
CA ARG A 85 -1.11 15.72 -3.95
C ARG A 85 -2.11 15.83 -2.81
N ALA A 86 -1.60 16.04 -1.60
CA ALA A 86 -2.41 16.23 -0.40
C ALA A 86 -3.43 17.39 -0.54
N SER A 87 -3.10 18.40 -1.36
CA SER A 87 -3.94 19.56 -1.67
C SER A 87 -4.94 19.33 -2.82
N LEU A 88 -5.04 18.12 -3.40
CA LEU A 88 -6.00 17.82 -4.45
C LEU A 88 -7.42 17.91 -3.88
N GLU A 89 -8.37 18.46 -4.65
CA GLU A 89 -9.77 18.50 -4.23
C GLU A 89 -10.32 17.06 -4.08
N LEU A 90 -11.18 16.87 -3.09
CA LEU A 90 -11.70 15.56 -2.74
C LEU A 90 -12.43 14.88 -3.91
N GLN A 91 -13.20 15.66 -4.69
CA GLN A 91 -13.93 15.14 -5.85
C GLN A 91 -12.99 14.67 -6.95
N ASP A 92 -11.91 15.41 -7.21
CA ASP A 92 -10.89 15.03 -8.18
C ASP A 92 -10.14 13.77 -7.73
N GLY A 93 -9.87 13.64 -6.43
CA GLY A 93 -9.29 12.43 -5.86
C GLY A 93 -10.16 11.20 -6.08
N VAL A 94 -11.47 11.31 -5.84
CA VAL A 94 -12.43 10.21 -6.09
C VAL A 94 -12.52 9.88 -7.58
N ALA A 95 -12.54 10.90 -8.45
CA ALA A 95 -12.55 10.70 -9.90
C ALA A 95 -11.28 9.96 -10.37
N LEU A 96 -10.11 10.36 -9.86
CA LEU A 96 -8.83 9.70 -10.15
C LEU A 96 -8.83 8.24 -9.71
N MET A 97 -9.35 7.93 -8.52
CA MET A 97 -9.50 6.56 -8.04
C MET A 97 -10.38 5.72 -8.98
N HIS A 98 -11.49 6.28 -9.44
CA HIS A 98 -12.40 5.61 -10.36
C HIS A 98 -11.77 5.37 -11.73
N GLU A 99 -11.13 6.40 -12.32
CA GLU A 99 -10.45 6.33 -13.61
C GLU A 99 -9.34 5.26 -13.60
N ARG A 100 -8.52 5.27 -12.54
CA ARG A 100 -7.39 4.34 -12.38
C ARG A 100 -7.78 3.00 -11.77
N LYS A 101 -9.06 2.81 -11.42
CA LYS A 101 -9.62 1.59 -10.80
C LYS A 101 -8.89 1.17 -9.53
N VAL A 102 -8.44 2.14 -8.73
CA VAL A 102 -7.76 1.91 -7.46
C VAL A 102 -8.65 2.26 -6.28
N ARG A 103 -8.44 1.60 -5.15
CA ARG A 103 -9.14 1.87 -3.89
C ARG A 103 -8.33 2.71 -2.92
N ARG A 104 -7.10 3.05 -3.26
CA ARG A 104 -6.18 3.87 -2.46
C ARG A 104 -5.39 4.79 -3.38
N LEU A 105 -5.15 6.00 -2.90
CA LEU A 105 -4.16 6.93 -3.43
C LEU A 105 -3.01 6.96 -2.42
N VAL A 106 -1.79 7.15 -2.92
CA VAL A 106 -0.58 7.33 -2.10
C VAL A 106 -0.11 8.77 -2.18
#